data_AF-A0A5K1CPA5-F1
#
_entry.id   AF-A0A5K1CPA5-F1
#
_cell.length_a   1.000
_cell.length_b   1.000
_cell.length_c   1.000
_cell.angle_alpha   90.00
_cell.angle_beta   90.00
_cell.angle_gamma   90.00
#
_symmetry.space_group_name_H-M   'P 1'
#
loop_
_entity.id
_entity.type
_entity.pdbx_description
1 polymer ?
#
loop_
_entity_poly.entity_id
_entity_poly.type
_entity_poly.pdbx_seq_one_letter_code
_entity_poly.pdbx_strand_id
1 'polypeptide(L)' 'EAWMMPFAFCTREKKWCDFAEPINGDSTQLLQKLAQKHNIVIISPILERDINHGETIWNTAVVIGNHGNIIGKHRK' A
#
# COMPACT_ATOMS: atom_id res chain seq x y z
N GLU A 1 -4.60 3.53 -8.47
CA GLU A 1 -5.25 2.62 -7.50
C GLU A 1 -4.60 1.25 -7.66
N ALA A 2 -4.32 0.53 -6.57
CA ALA A 2 -3.66 -0.79 -6.55
C ALA A 2 -2.49 -0.94 -7.56
N TRP A 3 -1.54 -0.01 -7.56
CA TRP A 3 -0.57 0.16 -8.66
C TRP A 3 0.45 -0.98 -8.80
N MET A 4 0.64 -1.78 -7.75
CA MET A 4 1.61 -2.89 -7.69
C MET A 4 1.10 -4.20 -8.33
N MET A 5 -0.15 -4.25 -8.78
CA MET A 5 -0.77 -5.48 -9.27
C MET A 5 -1.66 -5.22 -10.50
N PRO A 6 -1.91 -6.24 -11.33
CA PRO A 6 -2.98 -6.16 -12.32
C PRO A 6 -4.33 -5.88 -11.64
N PHE A 7 -5.17 -5.07 -12.26
CA PHE A 7 -6.53 -4.84 -11.76
C PHE A 7 -7.41 -6.07 -12.06
N ALA A 8 -7.43 -7.03 -11.13
CA ALA A 8 -7.93 -8.39 -11.37
C ALA A 8 -9.18 -8.77 -10.56
N PHE A 9 -9.80 -7.82 -9.84
CA PHE A 9 -10.99 -8.09 -9.02
C PHE A 9 -12.18 -8.65 -9.82
N CYS A 10 -12.23 -8.41 -11.13
CA CYS A 10 -13.27 -8.95 -12.01
C CYS A 10 -13.20 -10.48 -12.16
N THR A 11 -12.04 -11.11 -11.98
CA THR A 11 -11.90 -12.58 -12.12
C THR A 11 -12.30 -13.34 -10.86
N ARG A 12 -12.38 -12.66 -9.70
CA ARG A 12 -12.79 -13.20 -8.39
C ARG A 12 -11.91 -14.33 -7.85
N GLU A 13 -10.75 -14.59 -8.45
CA GLU A 13 -9.81 -15.61 -8.00
C GLU A 13 -9.07 -15.15 -6.74
N LYS A 14 -8.87 -16.03 -5.76
CA LYS A 14 -8.22 -15.67 -4.49
C LYS A 14 -6.71 -15.41 -4.59
N LYS A 15 -6.03 -15.90 -5.65
CA LYS A 15 -4.59 -15.72 -5.87
C LYS A 15 -4.16 -14.25 -5.91
N TRP A 16 -5.08 -13.35 -6.28
CA TRP A 16 -4.79 -11.91 -6.31
C TRP A 16 -4.61 -11.30 -4.92
N CYS A 17 -5.10 -11.97 -3.88
CA CYS A 17 -4.89 -11.57 -2.49
C CYS A 17 -3.42 -11.69 -2.04
N ASP A 18 -2.59 -12.43 -2.78
CA ASP A 18 -1.16 -12.59 -2.47
C ASP A 18 -0.37 -11.30 -2.75
N PHE A 19 -0.94 -10.37 -3.54
CA PHE A 19 -0.40 -9.01 -3.72
C PHE A 19 -0.69 -8.09 -2.52
N ALA A 20 -1.49 -8.54 -1.54
CA ALA A 20 -1.83 -7.71 -0.39
C ALA A 20 -0.63 -7.63 0.58
N GLU A 21 -0.14 -6.42 0.80
CA GLU A 21 1.00 -6.13 1.68
C GLU A 21 0.53 -5.45 2.97
N PRO A 22 1.22 -5.62 4.10
CA PRO A 22 1.01 -4.73 5.24
C PRO A 22 1.40 -3.30 4.88
N ILE A 23 0.94 -2.32 5.65
CA ILE A 23 1.22 -0.89 5.37
C ILE A 23 2.71 -0.57 5.36
N ASN A 24 3.48 -1.24 6.20
CA ASN A 24 4.93 -1.13 6.25
C ASN A 24 5.64 -2.20 5.39
N GLY A 25 4.95 -2.75 4.39
CA GLY A 25 5.47 -3.71 3.42
C GLY A 25 6.49 -3.11 2.45
N ASP A 26 7.02 -3.97 1.58
CA ASP A 26 8.14 -3.66 0.69
C ASP A 26 7.86 -2.46 -0.21
N SER A 27 6.63 -2.35 -0.71
CA SER A 27 6.24 -1.24 -1.59
C SER A 27 6.25 0.10 -0.86
N THR A 28 5.78 0.14 0.39
CA THR A 28 5.87 1.36 1.19
C THR A 28 7.32 1.69 1.54
N GLN A 29 8.13 0.70 1.93
CA GLN A 29 9.55 0.93 2.27
C GLN A 29 10.36 1.46 1.09
N LEU A 30 10.10 0.94 -0.12
CA LEU A 30 10.69 1.46 -1.36
C LEU A 30 10.33 2.94 -1.54
N LEU A 31 9.04 3.27 -1.41
CA LEU A 31 8.55 4.64 -1.59
C LEU A 31 9.00 5.58 -0.48
N GLN A 32 9.18 5.11 0.77
CA GLN A 32 9.76 5.91 1.85
C GLN A 32 11.19 6.39 1.51
N LYS A 33 12.02 5.51 0.94
CA LYS A 33 13.37 5.86 0.48
C LYS A 33 13.32 6.89 -0.65
N LEU A 34 12.39 6.74 -1.59
CA LEU A 34 12.22 7.68 -2.70
C LEU A 34 11.67 9.04 -2.24
N ALA A 35 10.69 9.05 -1.34
CA ALA A 35 10.13 10.26 -0.75
C ALA A 35 11.22 11.08 -0.05
N GLN A 36 12.05 10.42 0.76
CA GLN A 36 13.18 11.06 1.44
C GLN A 36 14.24 11.57 0.46
N LYS A 37 14.63 10.74 -0.52
CA LYS A 37 15.66 11.09 -1.51
C LYS A 37 15.27 12.30 -2.35
N HIS A 38 14.01 12.41 -2.72
CA HIS A 38 13.52 13.46 -3.61
C HIS A 38 12.85 14.62 -2.87
N ASN A 39 12.73 14.55 -1.53
CA ASN A 39 12.03 15.53 -0.70
C ASN A 39 10.59 15.80 -1.19
N ILE A 40 9.84 14.72 -1.46
CA ILE A 40 8.46 14.76 -1.98
C ILE A 40 7.51 13.95 -1.10
N VAL A 41 6.24 14.36 -1.08
CA VAL A 41 5.15 13.54 -0.50
C VAL A 41 4.66 12.54 -1.55
N ILE A 42 4.45 11.29 -1.15
CA ILE A 42 3.95 10.22 -2.02
C ILE A 42 2.64 9.67 -1.46
N ILE A 43 1.61 9.55 -2.32
CA ILE A 43 0.35 8.87 -2.01
C ILE A 43 0.35 7.55 -2.77
N SER A 44 0.34 6.43 -2.03
CA SER A 44 0.48 5.08 -2.58
C SER A 44 -0.80 4.26 -2.34
N PRO A 45 -1.67 4.09 -3.35
CA PRO A 45 -2.83 3.21 -3.24
C PRO A 45 -2.44 1.75 -3.47
N ILE A 46 -2.56 0.94 -2.42
CA ILE A 46 -2.15 -0.47 -2.36
C ILE A 46 -3.32 -1.37 -1.95
N LEU A 47 -3.13 -2.67 -2.16
CA LEU A 47 -3.94 -3.69 -1.51
C LEU A 47 -3.31 -3.94 -0.12
N GLU A 48 -3.97 -3.51 0.95
CA GLU A 48 -3.50 -3.66 2.32
C GLU A 48 -3.92 -5.01 2.90
N ARG A 49 -3.00 -5.74 3.54
CA ARG A 49 -3.30 -6.84 4.46
C ARG A 49 -3.17 -6.37 5.90
N ASP A 50 -4.29 -6.30 6.62
CA ASP A 50 -4.31 -5.86 8.01
C ASP A 50 -4.08 -7.02 8.98
N ILE A 51 -2.80 -7.26 9.31
CA ILE A 51 -2.36 -8.35 10.19
C ILE A 51 -2.99 -8.24 11.59
N ASN A 52 -3.27 -7.02 12.06
CA ASN A 52 -3.82 -6.79 13.41
C ASN A 52 -5.32 -7.09 13.51
N HIS A 53 -6.03 -7.13 12.37
CA HIS A 53 -7.48 -7.36 12.30
C HIS A 53 -7.79 -8.61 11.47
N GLY A 54 -7.13 -9.72 11.80
CA GLY A 54 -7.41 -11.04 11.22
C GLY A 54 -7.04 -11.17 9.73
N GLU A 55 -5.99 -10.48 9.30
CA GLU A 55 -5.53 -10.44 7.89
C GLU A 55 -6.58 -9.93 6.89
N THR A 56 -7.50 -9.09 7.36
CA THR A 56 -8.53 -8.49 6.49
C THR A 56 -7.86 -7.66 5.40
N ILE A 57 -8.33 -7.82 4.16
CA ILE A 57 -7.81 -7.13 3.00
C ILE A 57 -8.60 -5.85 2.74
N TRP A 58 -7.88 -4.74 2.55
CA TRP A 58 -8.44 -3.41 2.30
C TRP A 58 -7.85 -2.78 1.04
N ASN A 59 -8.63 -1.94 0.38
CA ASN A 59 -8.10 -0.99 -0.59
C ASN A 59 -7.72 0.29 0.16
N THR A 60 -6.42 0.59 0.18
CA THR A 60 -5.87 1.59 1.10
C THR A 60 -4.92 2.52 0.37
N ALA A 61 -5.12 3.82 0.54
CA ALA A 61 -4.14 4.84 0.20
C ALA A 61 -3.25 5.13 1.40
N VAL A 62 -1.96 4.85 1.27
CA VAL A 62 -0.93 5.20 2.27
C VAL A 62 -0.33 6.56 1.92
N VAL A 63 -0.22 7.45 2.89
CA VAL A 63 0.40 8.78 2.73
C VAL A 63 1.79 8.75 3.34
N ILE A 64 2.82 8.94 2.50
CA ILE A 64 4.22 8.94 2.88
C ILE A 64 4.74 10.39 2.81
N GLY A 65 5.23 10.90 3.92
CA GLY A 65 5.81 12.23 4.03
C GLY A 65 7.18 12.35 3.35
N ASN A 66 7.59 13.59 3.09
CA ASN A 66 8.86 13.93 2.45
C ASN A 66 10.10 13.54 3.25
N HIS A 67 9.97 13.27 4.56
CA HIS A 67 11.04 12.70 5.39
C HIS A 67 11.06 11.16 5.37
N GLY A 68 10.22 10.52 4.55
CA GLY A 68 10.08 9.08 4.47
C GLY A 68 9.25 8.49 5.62
N ASN A 69 8.60 9.29 6.47
CA ASN A 69 7.70 8.79 7.51
C ASN A 69 6.31 8.50 6.94
N ILE A 70 5.61 7.50 7.46
CA ILE A 70 4.19 7.29 7.14
C ILE A 70 3.38 8.33 7.93
N ILE A 71 2.65 9.19 7.22
CA ILE A 71 1.78 10.21 7.82
C ILE A 71 0.45 9.60 8.24
N GLY A 72 -0.09 8.70 7.41
CA GLY A 72 -1.36 8.07 7.68
C GLY A 72 -1.85 7.18 6.54
N LYS A 73 -3.10 6.74 6.66
CA LYS A 73 -3.77 5.90 5.68
C LYS A 73 -5.23 6.26 5.54
N HIS A 74 -5.81 5.98 4.38
CA HIS A 74 -7.24 6.06 4.14
C HIS A 74 -7.72 4.78 3.44
N ARG A 75 -8.79 4.18 3.95
CA ARG A 75 -9.43 2.99 3.39
C ARG A 75 -10.67 3.38 2.60
N LYS A 76 -10.86 2.73 1.46
CA LYS A 76 -12.06 2.87 0.62
C LYS A 76 -13.30 2.27 1.29
#